data_AF-A0A147F4N3-F1
#
_entry.id   AF-A0A147F4N3-F1
#
_cell.length_a   1.000
_cell.length_b   1.000
_cell.length_c   1.000
_cell.angle_alpha   90.00
_cell.angle_beta   90.00
_cell.angle_gamma   90.00
#
_symmetry.space_group_name_H-M   'P 1'
#
loop_
_entity.id
_entity.type
_entity.pdbx_description
1 polymer ?
#
loop_
_entity_poly.entity_id
_entity_poly.type
_entity_poly.pdbx_seq_one_letter_code
_entity_poly.pdbx_strand_id
1 'polypeptide(L)' 'MARPRVVTHAYRYPTGWQEVKHERLTREYARALSAEGFTLVRARRGFFDVREVSLSWYTG' A
#
# COMPACT_ATOMS: atom_id res chain seq x y z
N MET A 1 -15.15 -14.08 7.88
CA MET A 1 -14.39 -13.88 6.62
C MET A 1 -13.40 -12.73 6.79
N ALA A 2 -12.11 -12.94 6.53
CA ALA A 2 -11.13 -11.87 6.58
C ALA A 2 -11.32 -10.94 5.38
N ARG A 3 -11.84 -9.72 5.60
CA ARG A 3 -11.91 -8.70 4.54
C ARG A 3 -10.50 -8.40 4.03
N PRO A 4 -10.23 -8.47 2.72
CA PRO A 4 -8.92 -8.14 2.18
C PRO A 4 -8.60 -6.68 2.47
N ARG A 5 -7.32 -6.40 2.77
CA ARG A 5 -6.82 -5.03 2.90
C ARG A 5 -6.72 -4.42 1.50
N VAL A 6 -7.29 -3.23 1.32
CA VAL A 6 -7.25 -2.47 0.08
C VAL A 6 -6.30 -1.30 0.27
N VAL A 7 -5.30 -1.17 -0.59
CA VAL A 7 -4.39 -0.03 -0.59
C VAL A 7 -5.16 1.19 -1.07
N THR A 8 -5.06 2.29 -0.34
CA THR A 8 -5.71 3.56 -0.69
C THR A 8 -4.67 4.61 -1.07
N HIS A 9 -3.54 4.64 -0.37
CA HIS A 9 -2.47 5.62 -0.60
C HIS A 9 -1.12 4.94 -0.59
N ALA A 10 -0.17 5.48 -1.36
CA ALA A 10 1.22 5.11 -1.33
C ALA A 10 2.07 6.34 -1.00
N TYR A 11 3.16 6.16 -0.30
CA TYR A 11 4.07 7.22 0.12
C TYR A 11 5.39 7.10 -0.60
N ARG A 12 5.88 8.22 -1.13
CA ARG A 12 7.16 8.35 -1.83
C ARG A 12 7.87 9.59 -1.34
N TYR A 13 9.15 9.48 -1.00
CA TYR A 13 9.98 10.65 -0.70
C TYR A 13 10.55 11.23 -2.00
N PRO A 14 10.56 12.58 -2.21
CA PRO A 14 10.07 13.63 -1.32
C PRO A 14 8.59 14.01 -1.50
N THR A 15 7.87 13.42 -2.46
CA THR A 15 6.52 13.82 -2.86
C THR A 15 5.45 13.69 -1.76
N GLY A 16 5.64 12.80 -0.79
CA GLY A 16 4.70 12.52 0.29
C GLY A 16 3.69 11.41 -0.05
N TRP A 17 2.51 11.47 0.57
CA TRP A 17 1.41 10.54 0.34
C TRP A 17 0.67 10.89 -0.95
N GLN A 18 0.50 9.90 -1.82
CA GLN A 18 -0.28 9.98 -3.04
C GLN A 18 -1.41 8.96 -2.99
N GLU A 19 -2.59 9.35 -3.45
CA GLU A 19 -3.69 8.42 -3.66
C GLU A 19 -3.30 7.44 -4.77
N VAL A 20 -3.55 6.15 -4.55
CA VAL A 20 -3.34 5.11 -5.55
C VAL A 20 -4.64 4.37 -5.79
N LYS A 21 -4.65 3.57 -6.86
CA LYS A 21 -5.81 2.74 -7.18
C LYS A 21 -6.18 1.85 -6.01
N HIS A 22 -7.46 1.88 -5.65
CA HIS A 22 -8.05 1.11 -4.56
C HIS A 22 -8.06 -0.39 -4.86
N GLU A 23 -6.90 -1.03 -4.75
CA GLU A 23 -6.68 -2.43 -5.08
C GLU A 23 -6.24 -3.25 -3.86
N ARG A 24 -6.44 -4.57 -3.91
CA ARG A 24 -6.05 -5.45 -2.80
C ARG A 24 -4.54 -5.39 -2.62
N LEU A 25 -4.08 -5.35 -1.37
CA LEU A 25 -2.66 -5.43 -1.05
C LEU A 25 -2.15 -6.86 -1.34
N THR A 26 -1.68 -7.08 -2.55
CA THR A 26 -0.99 -8.29 -2.99
C THR A 26 0.51 -8.05 -3.12
N ARG A 27 1.31 -9.12 -3.18
CA ARG A 27 2.77 -9.00 -3.33
C ARG A 27 3.14 -8.40 -4.67
N GLU A 28 2.38 -8.72 -5.72
CA GLU A 28 2.55 -8.20 -7.07
C GLU A 28 2.30 -6.68 -7.09
N TYR A 29 1.21 -6.23 -6.46
CA TYR A 29 0.87 -4.81 -6.39
C TYR A 29 1.88 -4.03 -5.54
N ALA A 30 2.32 -4.61 -4.42
CA ALA A 30 3.38 -4.02 -3.59
C ALA A 30 4.71 -3.88 -4.36
N ARG A 31 5.07 -4.87 -5.18
CA ARG A 31 6.26 -4.81 -6.04
C ARG A 31 6.13 -3.74 -7.13
N ALA A 32 4.96 -3.62 -7.76
CA ALA A 32 4.72 -2.56 -8.75
C ALA A 32 4.91 -1.17 -8.14
N LEU A 33 4.30 -0.91 -6.98
CA LEU A 33 4.46 0.35 -6.26
C LEU A 33 5.92 0.60 -5.84
N SER A 34 6.62 -0.45 -5.41
CA SER A 34 8.04 -0.31 -5.07
C SER A 34 8.88 0.03 -6.31
N ALA A 35 8.56 -0.53 -7.48
CA ALA A 35 9.23 -0.21 -8.74
C ALA A 35 8.98 1.24 -9.19
N GLU A 36 7.81 1.80 -8.87
CA GLU A 36 7.48 3.22 -9.07
C GLU A 36 8.21 4.16 -8.08
N GLY A 37 8.90 3.60 -7.08
CA GLY A 37 9.67 4.35 -6.08
C GLY A 37 8.89 4.69 -4.81
N PHE A 38 7.72 4.09 -4.59
CA PHE A 38 7.03 4.18 -3.31
C PHE A 38 7.73 3.30 -2.26
N THR A 39 7.66 3.71 -0.99
CA THR A 39 8.30 3.00 0.13
C THR A 39 7.29 2.47 1.15
N LEU A 40 6.14 3.13 1.28
CA LEU A 40 5.11 2.84 2.26
C LEU A 40 3.75 2.84 1.57
N VAL A 41 2.82 2.02 2.06
CA VAL A 41 1.43 2.01 1.58
C VAL A 41 0.47 2.04 2.76
N ARG A 42 -0.62 2.76 2.59
CA ARG A 42 -1.73 2.79 3.53
C ARG A 42 -2.80 1.83 3.02
N ALA A 43 -3.02 0.77 3.78
CA ALA A 43 -3.98 -0.27 3.48
C ALA A 43 -5.16 -0.21 4.47
N ARG A 44 -6.38 -0.18 3.94
CA ARG A 44 -7.64 -0.08 4.69
C ARG A 44 -8.39 -1.41 4.67
N ARG A 45 -9.00 -1.79 5.80
CA ARG A 45 -9.86 -2.96 5.98
C ARG A 45 -11.19 -2.57 6.63
N GLY A 46 -12.16 -2.13 5.83
CA GLY A 46 -13.42 -1.62 6.36
C GLY A 46 -13.29 -0.17 6.85
N PHE A 47 -14.22 0.31 7.67
CA PHE A 47 -14.35 1.75 7.88
C PHE A 47 -13.26 2.35 8.78
N PHE A 48 -12.80 1.59 9.79
CA PHE A 48 -11.90 2.07 10.87
C PHE A 48 -10.53 1.38 10.95
N ASP A 49 -10.31 0.29 10.21
CA ASP A 49 -9.02 -0.40 10.21
C ASP A 49 -8.18 0.17 9.06
N VAL A 50 -7.21 1.02 9.40
CA VAL A 50 -6.22 1.54 8.46
C VAL A 50 -4.85 1.20 9.02
N ARG A 51 -4.00 0.60 8.19
CA ARG A 51 -2.62 0.27 8.54
C ARG A 51 -1.66 0.78 7.49
N GLU A 52 -0.55 1.33 7.95
CA GLU A 52 0.60 1.64 7.12
C GLU A 52 1.51 0.41 7.07
N VAL A 53 1.96 0.07 5.88
CA VAL A 53 2.75 -1.13 5.61
C VAL A 53 3.91 -0.73 4.72
N SER A 54 5.13 -1.05 5.16
CA SER A 54 6.31 -0.79 4.34
C SER A 54 6.39 -1.80 3.20
N LEU A 55 6.63 -1.31 1.99
CA LEU A 55 6.78 -2.15 0.79
C LEU A 55 8.01 -3.04 0.86
N SER A 56 9.00 -2.67 1.69
CA SER A 56 10.18 -3.48 2.00
C SER A 56 9.85 -4.89 2.51
N TRP A 57 8.71 -5.09 3.18
CA TRP A 57 8.27 -6.43 3.62
C TRP A 57 7.91 -7.37 2.47
N TYR A 58 7.63 -6.83 1.27
CA TYR A 58 7.16 -7.59 0.11
C TYR A 58 8.21 -7.72 -0.99
N THR A 59 9.20 -6.83 -1.00
CA THR A 59 10.31 -6.82 -1.96
C THR A 59 11.53 -7.61 -1.50
N GLY A 60 11.60 -7.98 -0.21
CA GLY A 60 12.51 -9.00 0.31
C GLY A 60 12.19 -10.41 -0.16
#